data_AF-A0A6M0K2L0-F1
#
_entry.id   AF-A0A6M0K2L0-F1
#
_cell.length_a   1.000
_cell.length_b   1.000
_cell.length_c   1.000
_cell.angle_alpha   90.00
_cell.angle_beta   90.00
_cell.angle_gamma   90.00
#
_symmetry.space_group_name_H-M   'P 1'
#
loop_
_entity.id
_entity.type
_entity.pdbx_description
1 polymer ?
#
loop_
_entity_poly.entity_id
_entity_poly.type
_entity_poly.pdbx_seq_one_letter_code
_entity_poly.pdbx_strand_id
1 'polypeptide(L)'
;MPKLLTWREDWSLRIEALDRDHRALIDQLADICIRFCPEASSGRSGDANALIDALTQLGESMREHFRREEDFMRAFDYEGIGEHQSEHALLMAEFTAMLREWRANGLHVFDEATQGLVRDWLLAHILGADRAFAETYFRLCGREEDADQQRVMSLYQSSYRTSLGRR
;
A
#
# COMPACT_ATOMS: atom_id res chain seq x y z
N MET A 1 -6.76 9.98 -21.66
CA MET A 1 -6.03 8.74 -21.33
C MET A 1 -5.59 8.87 -19.88
N PRO A 2 -5.96 7.94 -18.98
CA PRO A 2 -5.53 8.03 -17.61
C PRO A 2 -4.00 8.04 -17.61
N LYS A 3 -3.38 9.00 -16.91
CA LYS A 3 -1.95 8.92 -16.60
C LYS A 3 -1.76 7.59 -15.89
N LEU A 4 -1.16 6.62 -16.58
CA LEU A 4 -0.85 5.31 -16.03
C LEU A 4 -0.14 5.53 -14.69
N LEU A 5 -0.80 5.10 -13.62
CA LEU A 5 -0.17 5.05 -12.31
C LEU A 5 0.89 3.96 -12.41
N THR A 6 2.15 4.38 -12.55
CA THR A 6 3.29 3.48 -12.72
C THR A 6 4.30 3.76 -11.62
N TRP A 7 4.80 2.70 -11.01
CA TRP A 7 5.87 2.78 -10.01
C TRP A 7 7.06 3.59 -10.53
N ARG A 8 7.64 4.42 -9.67
CA ARG A 8 8.86 5.17 -9.94
C ARG A 8 9.92 4.81 -8.93
N GLU A 9 11.16 4.63 -9.39
CA GLU A 9 12.29 4.35 -8.50
C GLU A 9 12.51 5.44 -7.44
N ASP A 10 12.10 6.68 -7.71
CA ASP A 10 12.11 7.79 -6.75
C ASP A 10 11.19 7.57 -5.53
N TRP A 11 10.32 6.55 -5.56
CA TRP A 11 9.43 6.16 -4.45
C TRP A 11 10.03 5.04 -3.59
N SER A 12 11.14 4.44 -4.01
CA SER A 12 11.82 3.38 -3.27
C SER A 12 12.22 3.85 -1.87
N LEU A 13 11.97 2.99 -0.90
CA LEU A 13 12.50 3.08 0.45
C LEU A 13 13.88 2.43 0.57
N ARG A 14 14.36 1.78 -0.49
CA ARG A 14 15.59 0.95 -0.52
C ARG A 14 15.50 -0.27 0.41
N ILE A 15 14.29 -0.66 0.79
CA ILE A 15 14.00 -1.88 1.55
C ILE A 15 13.24 -2.83 0.63
N GLU A 16 13.94 -3.81 0.03
CA GLU A 16 13.42 -4.64 -1.08
C GLU A 16 12.05 -5.27 -0.77
N ALA A 17 11.83 -5.73 0.46
CA ALA A 17 10.58 -6.36 0.85
C ALA A 17 9.40 -5.37 0.82
N LEU A 18 9.61 -4.13 1.26
CA LEU A 18 8.56 -3.11 1.32
C LEU A 18 8.34 -2.47 -0.06
N ASP A 19 9.42 -2.20 -0.80
CA ASP A 19 9.31 -1.75 -2.20
C ASP A 19 8.53 -2.75 -3.07
N ARG A 20 8.64 -4.06 -2.78
CA ARG A 20 7.86 -5.09 -3.48
C ARG A 20 6.37 -4.98 -3.17
N ASP A 21 6.01 -4.78 -1.90
CA ASP A 21 4.63 -4.55 -1.50
C ASP A 21 4.06 -3.28 -2.13
N HIS A 22 4.79 -2.16 -2.06
CA HIS A 22 4.35 -0.90 -2.64
C HIS A 22 4.15 -1.00 -4.16
N ARG A 23 5.06 -1.65 -4.89
CA ARG A 23 4.88 -1.93 -6.33
C ARG A 23 3.61 -2.73 -6.58
N ALA A 24 3.37 -3.79 -5.80
CA ALA A 24 2.16 -4.61 -5.95
C ALA A 24 0.87 -3.81 -5.69
N LEU A 25 0.85 -2.94 -4.67
CA LEU A 25 -0.28 -2.06 -4.38
C LEU A 25 -0.54 -1.05 -5.51
N ILE A 26 0.53 -0.44 -6.03
CA ILE A 26 0.47 0.51 -7.14
C ILE A 26 -0.03 -0.16 -8.43
N ASP A 27 0.48 -1.35 -8.75
CA ASP A 27 0.07 -2.12 -9.92
C ASP A 27 -1.40 -2.59 -9.79
N GLN A 28 -1.81 -3.03 -8.60
CA GLN A 28 -3.20 -3.40 -8.33
C GLN A 28 -4.14 -2.20 -8.48
N LEU A 29 -3.78 -1.03 -7.95
CA LEU A 29 -4.57 0.19 -8.12
C LEU A 29 -4.62 0.61 -9.60
N ALA A 30 -3.51 0.50 -10.33
CA ALA A 30 -3.47 0.80 -11.75
C ALA A 30 -4.40 -0.11 -12.57
N ASP A 31 -4.43 -1.43 -12.28
CA ASP A 31 -5.38 -2.37 -12.91
C ASP A 31 -6.84 -1.97 -12.66
N ILE A 32 -7.17 -1.61 -11.41
CA ILE A 32 -8.52 -1.14 -11.05
C ILE A 32 -8.87 0.13 -11.83
N CYS A 33 -7.98 1.12 -11.87
CA CYS A 33 -8.21 2.36 -12.62
C CYS A 33 -8.45 2.11 -14.11
N ILE A 34 -7.72 1.18 -14.73
CA ILE A 34 -7.89 0.83 -16.16
C ILE A 34 -9.22 0.11 -16.40
N ARG A 35 -9.55 -0.87 -15.56
CA ARG A 35 -10.73 -1.72 -15.72
C ARG A 35 -12.04 -0.96 -15.50
N PHE A 36 -12.02 0.03 -14.61
CA PHE A 36 -13.21 0.73 -14.16
C PHE A 36 -13.23 2.22 -14.54
N CYS A 37 -12.36 2.67 -15.45
CA CYS A 37 -12.40 4.05 -15.94
C CYS A 37 -13.73 4.37 -16.63
N PRO A 38 -14.11 5.66 -16.73
CA PRO A 38 -15.37 6.07 -17.37
C PRO A 38 -15.55 5.55 -18.79
N GLU A 39 -14.45 5.39 -19.55
CA GLU A 39 -14.49 4.88 -20.93
C GLU A 39 -14.65 3.36 -21.02
N ALA A 40 -14.23 2.62 -19.98
CA ALA A 40 -14.34 1.16 -19.91
C ALA A 40 -15.65 0.71 -19.22
N SER A 41 -16.20 1.53 -18.34
CA SER A 41 -17.41 1.23 -17.59
C SER A 41 -18.67 1.52 -18.42
N SER A 42 -19.61 0.57 -18.43
CA SER A 42 -20.91 0.74 -19.08
C SER A 42 -21.96 1.42 -18.19
N GLY A 43 -21.57 1.82 -16.98
CA GLY A 43 -22.47 2.43 -15.97
C GLY A 43 -23.51 1.46 -15.42
N ARG A 44 -23.34 0.14 -15.62
CA ARG A 44 -24.28 -0.89 -15.15
C ARG A 44 -24.03 -1.24 -13.69
N SER A 45 -25.08 -1.62 -12.97
CA SER A 45 -24.97 -2.05 -11.56
C SER A 45 -24.00 -3.23 -11.32
N GLY A 46 -23.79 -4.08 -12.33
CA GLY A 46 -22.78 -5.15 -12.28
C GLY A 46 -21.33 -4.63 -12.23
N ASP A 47 -21.05 -3.53 -12.94
CA ASP A 47 -19.72 -2.91 -12.98
C ASP A 47 -19.40 -2.24 -11.63
N ALA A 48 -20.42 -1.66 -10.98
CA ALA A 48 -20.30 -1.04 -9.65
C ALA A 48 -19.96 -2.06 -8.55
N ASN A 49 -20.64 -3.22 -8.53
CA ASN A 49 -20.31 -4.28 -7.57
C ASN A 49 -18.90 -4.84 -7.79
N ALA A 50 -18.53 -5.08 -9.05
CA ALA A 50 -17.19 -5.57 -9.40
C ALA A 50 -16.08 -4.58 -8.99
N LEU A 51 -16.32 -3.28 -9.11
CA LEU A 51 -15.42 -2.23 -8.62
C LEU A 51 -15.26 -2.28 -7.09
N ILE A 52 -16.38 -2.35 -6.35
CA ILE A 52 -16.36 -2.42 -4.89
C ILE A 52 -15.59 -3.67 -4.44
N ASP A 53 -15.79 -4.81 -5.10
CA ASP A 53 -15.07 -6.04 -4.78
C ASP A 53 -13.57 -5.94 -5.09
N ALA A 54 -13.19 -5.28 -6.19
CA ALA A 54 -11.79 -5.05 -6.53
C ALA A 54 -11.09 -4.12 -5.54
N LEU A 55 -11.76 -3.05 -5.10
CA LEU A 55 -11.24 -2.15 -4.07
C LEU A 55 -11.23 -2.79 -2.68
N THR A 56 -12.19 -3.66 -2.38
CA THR A 56 -12.16 -4.45 -1.14
C THR A 56 -10.89 -5.31 -1.12
N GLN A 57 -10.53 -5.95 -2.24
CA GLN A 57 -9.28 -6.70 -2.36
C GLN A 57 -8.04 -5.80 -2.23
N LEU A 58 -8.07 -4.57 -2.76
CA LEU A 58 -6.99 -3.60 -2.53
C LEU A 58 -6.85 -3.27 -1.03
N GLY A 59 -7.96 -3.09 -0.33
CA GLY A 59 -7.99 -2.91 1.13
C GLY A 59 -7.33 -4.04 1.90
N GLU A 60 -7.56 -5.30 1.51
CA GLU A 60 -6.90 -6.45 2.12
C GLU A 60 -5.39 -6.47 1.82
N SER A 61 -4.98 -6.15 0.60
CA SER A 61 -3.55 -6.01 0.25
C SER A 61 -2.87 -4.93 1.10
N MET A 62 -3.52 -3.78 1.32
CA MET A 62 -3.00 -2.70 2.16
C MET A 62 -2.87 -3.13 3.62
N ARG A 63 -3.89 -3.79 4.20
CA ARG A 63 -3.83 -4.31 5.58
C ARG A 63 -2.66 -5.25 5.79
N GLU A 64 -2.42 -6.15 4.85
CA GLU A 64 -1.35 -7.13 4.94
C GLU A 64 0.03 -6.51 4.72
N HIS A 65 0.13 -5.46 3.89
CA HIS A 65 1.32 -4.61 3.80
C HIS A 65 1.60 -3.86 5.11
N PHE A 66 0.61 -3.16 5.68
CA PHE A 66 0.74 -2.45 6.95
C PHE A 66 1.18 -3.36 8.09
N ARG A 67 0.62 -4.57 8.16
CA ARG A 67 1.05 -5.58 9.14
C ARG A 67 2.53 -5.90 9.03
N ARG A 68 3.06 -6.04 7.81
CA ARG A 68 4.47 -6.31 7.56
C ARG A 68 5.36 -5.11 7.87
N GLU A 69 4.94 -3.90 7.54
CA GLU A 69 5.67 -2.69 7.94
C GLU A 69 5.74 -2.55 9.45
N GLU A 70 4.65 -2.82 10.15
CA GLU A 70 4.65 -2.81 11.61
C GLU A 70 5.54 -3.90 12.22
N ASP A 71 5.53 -5.12 11.65
CA ASP A 71 6.45 -6.18 12.06
C ASP A 71 7.92 -5.77 11.81
N PHE A 72 8.19 -5.08 10.70
CA PHE A 72 9.49 -4.52 10.39
C PHE A 72 9.90 -3.44 11.40
N MET A 73 9.02 -2.48 11.70
CA MET A 73 9.24 -1.42 12.69
C MET A 73 9.50 -1.97 14.09
N ARG A 74 8.79 -3.02 14.50
CA ARG A 74 9.04 -3.72 15.77
C ARG A 74 10.42 -4.36 15.81
N ALA A 75 10.88 -4.91 14.70
CA ALA A 75 12.15 -5.66 14.64
C ALA A 75 13.39 -4.78 14.88
N PHE A 76 13.30 -3.46 14.69
CA PHE A 76 14.39 -2.52 15.00
C PHE A 76 14.04 -1.50 16.08
N ASP A 77 12.97 -1.76 16.86
CA ASP A 77 12.51 -0.90 17.95
C ASP A 77 12.24 0.56 17.51
N TYR A 78 11.50 0.74 16.40
CA TYR A 78 11.14 2.06 15.92
C TYR A 78 10.26 2.82 16.92
N GLU A 79 10.78 3.92 17.46
CA GLU A 79 10.08 4.75 18.46
C GLU A 79 8.74 5.31 17.95
N GLY A 80 8.66 5.64 16.66
CA GLY A 80 7.47 6.21 16.02
C GLY A 80 6.37 5.20 15.66
N ILE A 81 6.48 3.93 16.04
CA ILE A 81 5.54 2.89 15.62
C ILE A 81 4.08 3.20 16.01
N GLY A 82 3.85 3.81 17.18
CA GLY A 82 2.50 4.14 17.64
C GLY A 82 1.81 5.20 16.77
N GLU A 83 2.57 6.19 16.31
CA GLU A 83 2.08 7.22 15.39
C GLU A 83 1.80 6.59 14.01
N HIS A 84 2.72 5.79 13.49
CA HIS A 84 2.56 5.11 12.19
C HIS A 84 1.36 4.16 12.18
N GLN A 85 1.14 3.39 13.24
CA GLN A 85 -0.05 2.54 13.40
C GLN A 85 -1.36 3.34 13.44
N SER A 86 -1.33 4.53 14.04
CA SER A 86 -2.49 5.42 14.10
C SER A 86 -2.81 5.96 12.70
N GLU A 87 -1.79 6.28 11.91
CA GLU A 87 -1.97 6.60 10.50
C GLU A 87 -2.60 5.42 9.75
N HIS A 88 -2.03 4.21 9.80
CA HIS A 88 -2.63 3.02 9.18
C HIS A 88 -4.10 2.80 9.55
N ALA A 89 -4.45 3.01 10.82
CA ALA A 89 -5.82 2.87 11.29
C ALA A 89 -6.76 3.92 10.70
N LEU A 90 -6.34 5.19 10.66
CA LEU A 90 -7.09 6.28 10.05
C LEU A 90 -7.28 6.04 8.55
N LEU A 91 -6.20 5.71 7.87
CA LEU A 91 -6.13 5.31 6.48
C LEU A 91 -7.19 4.23 6.18
N MET A 92 -7.16 3.10 6.90
CA MET A 92 -8.12 2.01 6.67
C MET A 92 -9.56 2.37 7.04
N ALA A 93 -9.76 3.26 8.02
CA ALA A 93 -11.09 3.73 8.41
C ALA A 93 -11.73 4.57 7.31
N GLU A 94 -10.98 5.53 6.74
CA GLU A 94 -11.42 6.37 5.62
C GLU A 94 -11.74 5.52 4.38
N PHE A 95 -10.84 4.61 4.02
CA PHE A 95 -11.04 3.71 2.88
C PHE A 95 -12.29 2.83 3.07
N THR A 96 -12.47 2.26 4.26
CA THR A 96 -13.64 1.40 4.55
C THR A 96 -14.94 2.22 4.59
N ALA A 97 -14.91 3.45 5.10
CA ALA A 97 -16.07 4.34 5.10
C ALA A 97 -16.50 4.70 3.68
N MET A 98 -15.55 5.04 2.82
CA MET A 98 -15.77 5.30 1.39
C MET A 98 -16.44 4.09 0.70
N LEU A 99 -15.92 2.88 0.89
CA LEU A 99 -16.54 1.67 0.32
C LEU A 99 -17.95 1.39 0.83
N ARG A 100 -18.22 1.68 2.12
CA ARG A 100 -19.55 1.53 2.71
C ARG A 100 -20.54 2.51 2.11
N GLU A 101 -20.14 3.77 1.95
CA GLU A 101 -20.95 4.81 1.33
C GLU A 101 -21.31 4.42 -0.10
N TRP A 102 -20.34 3.96 -0.88
CA TRP A 102 -20.53 3.53 -2.27
C TRP A 102 -21.43 2.32 -2.40
N ARG A 103 -21.36 1.38 -1.46
CA ARG A 103 -22.26 0.23 -1.41
C ARG A 103 -23.69 0.63 -1.04
N ALA A 104 -23.87 1.64 -0.20
CA ALA A 104 -25.20 2.08 0.27
C ALA A 104 -25.90 3.00 -0.75
N ASN A 105 -25.17 3.96 -1.31
CA ASN A 105 -25.72 5.01 -2.17
C ASN A 105 -25.54 4.71 -3.67
N GLY A 106 -24.74 3.69 -4.01
CA GLY A 106 -24.36 3.35 -5.38
C GLY A 106 -23.23 4.25 -5.89
N LEU A 107 -22.06 3.67 -6.14
CA LEU A 107 -21.04 4.33 -6.94
C LEU A 107 -21.30 4.02 -8.42
N HIS A 108 -21.68 5.03 -9.19
CA HIS A 108 -21.98 4.85 -10.60
C HIS A 108 -20.73 4.91 -11.50
N VAL A 109 -19.66 5.61 -11.07
CA VAL A 109 -18.44 5.80 -11.87
C VAL A 109 -17.20 5.92 -10.97
N PHE A 110 -16.13 5.18 -11.27
CA PHE A 110 -14.79 5.41 -10.70
C PHE A 110 -14.07 6.46 -11.54
N ASP A 111 -14.48 7.70 -11.37
CA ASP A 111 -13.98 8.82 -12.17
C ASP A 111 -12.53 9.19 -11.82
N GLU A 112 -11.93 10.05 -12.64
CA GLU A 112 -10.54 10.48 -12.46
C GLU A 112 -10.30 11.16 -11.10
N ALA A 113 -11.29 11.86 -10.56
CA ALA A 113 -11.20 12.49 -9.25
C ALA A 113 -11.09 11.43 -8.14
N THR A 114 -11.96 10.43 -8.18
CA THR A 114 -12.00 9.33 -7.21
C THR A 114 -10.74 8.46 -7.29
N GLN A 115 -10.28 8.15 -8.52
CA GLN A 115 -8.99 7.49 -8.74
C GLN A 115 -7.82 8.29 -8.15
N GLY A 116 -7.85 9.62 -8.34
CA GLY A 116 -6.88 10.55 -7.79
C GLY A 116 -6.82 10.50 -6.26
N LEU A 117 -7.97 10.46 -5.59
CA LEU A 117 -8.03 10.39 -4.12
C LEU A 117 -7.31 9.14 -3.58
N VAL A 118 -7.63 7.95 -4.10
CA VAL A 118 -7.01 6.69 -3.63
C VAL A 118 -5.51 6.67 -3.93
N ARG A 119 -5.11 7.15 -5.12
CA ARG A 119 -3.71 7.24 -5.54
C ARG A 119 -2.91 8.20 -4.65
N ASP A 120 -3.39 9.43 -4.51
CA ASP A 120 -2.65 10.51 -3.86
C ASP A 120 -2.46 10.20 -2.38
N TRP A 121 -3.47 9.59 -1.76
CA TRP A 121 -3.40 9.07 -0.41
C TRP A 121 -2.33 8.00 -0.23
N LEU A 122 -2.27 7.01 -1.14
CA LEU A 122 -1.30 5.90 -1.04
C LEU A 122 0.12 6.43 -1.21
N LEU A 123 0.32 7.32 -2.18
CA LEU A 123 1.61 7.96 -2.41
C LEU A 123 2.02 8.90 -1.27
N ALA A 124 1.07 9.63 -0.66
CA ALA A 124 1.36 10.51 0.46
C ALA A 124 1.88 9.71 1.68
N HIS A 125 1.31 8.54 1.95
CA HIS A 125 1.78 7.65 3.02
C HIS A 125 3.19 7.12 2.72
N ILE A 126 3.40 6.53 1.52
CA ILE A 126 4.70 5.97 1.09
C ILE A 126 5.81 7.03 1.13
N LEU A 127 5.54 8.22 0.59
CA LEU A 127 6.54 9.27 0.46
C LEU A 127 6.73 10.10 1.73
N GLY A 128 5.82 9.97 2.69
CA GLY A 128 5.83 10.66 3.97
C GLY A 128 6.27 9.73 5.10
N ALA A 129 5.32 9.00 5.67
CA ALA A 129 5.52 8.15 6.84
C ALA A 129 6.52 7.02 6.56
N ASP A 130 6.34 6.30 5.44
CA ASP A 130 7.17 5.12 5.20
C ASP A 130 8.63 5.50 4.93
N ARG A 131 8.82 6.61 4.20
CA ARG A 131 10.13 7.21 4.01
C ARG A 131 10.77 7.66 5.32
N ALA A 132 10.02 8.27 6.22
CA ALA A 132 10.55 8.74 7.49
C ALA A 132 11.06 7.60 8.38
N PHE A 133 10.35 6.46 8.46
CA PHE A 133 10.86 5.31 9.21
C PHE A 133 12.02 4.65 8.46
N ALA A 134 11.99 4.55 7.12
CA ALA A 134 13.08 3.96 6.35
C ALA A 134 14.39 4.75 6.53
N GLU A 135 14.33 6.08 6.52
CA GLU A 135 15.47 6.94 6.83
C GLU A 135 16.00 6.70 8.25
N THR A 136 15.10 6.52 9.22
CA THR A 136 15.48 6.20 10.60
C THR A 136 16.11 4.83 10.70
N TYR A 137 15.58 3.83 9.98
CA TYR A 137 16.16 2.51 9.86
C TYR A 137 17.60 2.58 9.34
N PHE A 138 17.87 3.29 8.24
CA PHE A 138 19.26 3.42 7.75
C PHE A 138 20.16 4.26 8.66
N ARG A 139 19.62 5.21 9.41
CA ARG A 139 20.39 5.99 10.39
C ARG A 139 20.85 5.13 11.57
N LEU A 140 19.99 4.26 12.06
CA LEU A 140 20.24 3.40 13.23
C LEU A 140 20.98 2.11 12.85
N CYS A 141 20.58 1.47 11.75
CA CYS A 141 21.05 0.15 11.35
C CYS A 141 21.99 0.16 10.13
N GLY A 142 22.16 1.32 9.48
CA GLY A 142 22.94 1.47 8.25
C GLY A 142 24.35 2.04 8.43
N ARG A 143 24.84 2.21 9.66
CA ARG A 143 26.26 2.51 9.93
C ARG A 143 27.00 1.18 10.07
N GLU A 144 28.04 0.99 9.26
CA GLU A 144 28.90 -0.20 9.23
C GLU A 144 29.40 -0.58 10.64
N GLU A 145 28.76 -1.58 11.26
CA GLU A 145 29.28 -2.54 12.24
C GLU A 145 28.10 -3.28 12.92
N ASP A 146 27.28 -4.05 12.18
CA ASP A 146 26.47 -5.07 12.87
C ASP A 146 26.06 -6.26 11.98
N ALA A 147 26.86 -7.32 12.02
CA ALA A 147 26.62 -8.58 11.30
C ALA A 147 25.32 -9.30 11.75
N ASP A 148 24.77 -8.93 12.91
CA ASP A 148 23.50 -9.48 13.40
C ASP A 148 22.29 -8.80 12.75
N GLN A 149 22.37 -7.52 12.40
CA GLN A 149 21.27 -6.80 11.75
C GLN A 149 21.12 -7.17 10.27
N GLN A 150 22.25 -7.42 9.58
CA GLN A 150 22.23 -7.97 8.23
C GLN A 150 21.65 -9.39 8.21
N ARG A 151 21.82 -10.14 9.31
CA ARG A 151 21.16 -11.42 9.55
C ARG A 151 19.65 -11.26 9.75
N VAL A 152 19.20 -10.32 10.57
CA VAL A 152 17.76 -10.01 10.74
C VAL A 152 17.12 -9.61 9.41
N MET A 153 17.77 -8.75 8.62
CA MET A 153 17.29 -8.36 7.29
C MET A 153 17.25 -9.55 6.32
N SER A 154 18.29 -10.39 6.29
CA SER A 154 18.31 -11.60 5.47
C SER A 154 17.21 -12.57 5.87
N LEU A 155 16.96 -12.73 7.17
CA LEU A 155 15.87 -13.57 7.72
C LEU A 155 14.49 -13.00 7.39
N TYR A 156 14.31 -11.68 7.52
CA TYR A 156 13.07 -11.00 7.16
C TYR A 156 12.79 -11.13 5.65
N GLN A 157 13.78 -10.85 4.80
CA GLN A 157 13.65 -11.01 3.35
C GLN A 157 13.41 -12.46 2.92
N SER A 158 14.05 -13.43 3.60
CA SER A 158 13.88 -14.86 3.34
C SER A 158 12.52 -15.39 3.79
N SER A 159 12.08 -15.03 5.00
CA SER A 159 10.76 -15.40 5.51
C SER A 159 9.64 -14.79 4.66
N TYR A 160 9.81 -13.55 4.22
CA TYR A 160 8.90 -12.86 3.31
C TYR A 160 8.86 -13.48 1.90
N ARG A 161 10.00 -13.89 1.32
CA ARG A 161 9.99 -14.66 0.05
C ARG A 161 9.26 -15.99 0.20
N THR A 162 9.36 -16.64 1.36
CA THR A 162 8.71 -17.93 1.63
C THR A 162 7.19 -17.78 1.81
N SER A 163 6.69 -16.69 2.39
CA SER A 163 5.25 -16.44 2.56
C SER A 163 4.53 -16.12 1.24
N LEU A 164 5.22 -15.56 0.25
CA LEU A 164 4.67 -15.26 -1.07
C LEU A 164 4.66 -16.45 -2.05
N GLY A 165 5.47 -17.49 -1.80
CA GLY A 165 5.58 -18.67 -2.67
C GLY A 165 4.57 -19.79 -2.42
N ARG A 166 3.62 -19.61 -1.49
CA ARG A 166 2.52 -20.55 -1.21
C ARG A 166 1.18 -19.95 -1.67
N ARG A 167 0.96 -19.86 -2.98
CA ARG A 167 -0.38 -19.83 -3.59
C ARG A 167 -0.35 -20.60 -4.90
#